data_AF-A0A3M0ZHW0-F1
#
_entry.id   AF-A0A3M0ZHW0-F1
#
_cell.length_a   1.000
_cell.length_b   1.000
_cell.length_c   1.000
_cell.angle_alpha   90.00
_cell.angle_beta   90.00
_cell.angle_gamma   90.00
#
_symmetry.space_group_name_H-M   'P 1'
#
loop_
_entity.id
_entity.type
_entity.pdbx_description
1 polymer ?
#
loop_
_entity_poly.entity_id
_entity_poly.type
_entity_poly.pdbx_seq_one_letter_code
_entity_poly.pdbx_strand_id
1 'polypeptide(L)'
;FIVNECGGKALDGGLIRIDGSLNPAYHALRRLLKETWNTQIQDVTDMEGRVRFRGYYGRYRIECEGQTQDVDLTEEGEKTVILPS
;
A
#
# COMPACT_ATOMS: atom_id res chain seq x y z
N PHE A 1 -23.81 -9.93 10.83
CA PHE A 1 -24.97 -9.88 9.92
C PHE A 1 -24.88 -11.08 8.99
N ILE A 2 -25.80 -12.06 9.09
CA ILE A 2 -25.88 -13.16 8.12
C ILE A 2 -27.19 -12.97 7.35
N VAL A 3 -27.07 -12.72 6.05
CA VAL A 3 -28.20 -12.56 5.13
C VAL A 3 -28.63 -13.95 4.69
N ASN A 4 -29.62 -14.51 5.38
CA ASN A 4 -30.07 -15.89 5.18
C ASN A 4 -31.15 -16.05 4.11
N GLU A 5 -31.51 -14.98 3.37
CA GLU A 5 -32.60 -14.99 2.39
C GLU A 5 -32.16 -15.05 0.92
N CYS A 6 -30.89 -15.33 0.63
CA CYS A 6 -30.43 -15.57 -0.74
C CYS A 6 -30.08 -17.05 -0.92
N GLY A 7 -31.05 -17.84 -1.39
CA GLY A 7 -30.82 -19.21 -1.80
C GLY A 7 -29.72 -19.29 -2.88
N GLY A 8 -28.61 -19.96 -2.55
CA GLY A 8 -27.52 -20.30 -3.45
C GLY A 8 -26.30 -19.38 -3.38
N LYS A 9 -25.10 -19.96 -3.18
CA LYS A 9 -23.70 -19.41 -3.23
C LYS A 9 -23.38 -18.07 -2.55
N ALA A 10 -24.35 -17.23 -2.20
CA ALA A 10 -24.20 -15.92 -1.58
C ALA A 10 -23.78 -16.02 -0.10
N LEU A 11 -24.11 -17.13 0.56
CA LEU A 11 -23.71 -17.44 1.94
C LEU A 11 -22.18 -17.43 2.15
N ASP A 12 -21.41 -17.70 1.10
CA ASP A 12 -19.95 -17.77 1.13
C ASP A 12 -19.27 -16.67 0.27
N GLY A 13 -20.04 -15.68 -0.18
CA GLY A 13 -19.57 -14.59 -1.05
C GLY A 13 -18.76 -13.51 -0.33
N GLY A 14 -18.64 -13.58 0.99
CA GLY A 14 -17.86 -12.66 1.80
C GLY A 14 -16.36 -12.96 1.78
N LEU A 15 -15.57 -12.06 2.38
CA LEU A 15 -14.13 -12.27 2.59
C LEU A 15 -13.84 -13.42 3.58
N ILE A 16 -14.85 -13.78 4.39
CA ILE A 16 -14.80 -14.82 5.39
C ILE A 16 -15.98 -15.77 5.13
N ARG A 17 -15.71 -17.07 5.16
CA ARG A 17 -16.71 -18.12 5.03
C ARG A 17 -17.52 -18.28 6.31
N ILE A 18 -18.63 -19.02 6.24
CA ILE A 18 -19.45 -19.31 7.43
C ILE A 18 -18.66 -20.06 8.51
N ASP A 19 -17.74 -20.94 8.11
CA ASP A 19 -16.89 -21.71 9.04
C ASP A 19 -15.74 -20.88 9.66
N GLY A 20 -15.66 -19.58 9.35
CA GLY A 20 -14.61 -18.68 9.82
C GLY A 20 -13.31 -18.74 9.02
N SER A 21 -13.20 -19.64 8.03
CA SER A 21 -12.04 -19.67 7.14
C SER A 21 -12.03 -18.49 6.17
N LEU A 22 -10.84 -18.06 5.77
CA LEU A 22 -10.69 -16.94 4.83
C LEU A 22 -10.98 -17.39 3.40
N ASN A 23 -11.75 -16.57 2.68
CA ASN A 23 -12.04 -16.78 1.27
C ASN A 23 -10.79 -16.42 0.42
N PRO A 24 -10.49 -17.13 -0.69
CA PRO A 24 -9.50 -16.70 -1.69
C PRO A 24 -9.56 -15.21 -2.05
N ALA A 25 -10.75 -14.61 -2.11
CA ALA A 25 -10.94 -13.18 -2.35
C ALA A 25 -10.27 -12.30 -1.29
N TYR A 26 -10.26 -12.72 -0.01
CA TYR A 26 -9.51 -12.03 1.05
C TYR A 26 -8.02 -11.99 0.77
N HIS A 27 -7.43 -13.12 0.37
CA HIS A 27 -6.01 -13.19 0.09
C HIS A 27 -5.63 -12.37 -1.13
N ALA A 28 -6.46 -12.37 -2.18
CA ALA A 28 -6.28 -11.52 -3.36
C ALA A 28 -6.33 -10.03 -2.98
N LEU A 29 -7.34 -9.61 -2.21
CA LEU A 29 -7.46 -8.22 -1.76
C LEU A 29 -6.30 -7.81 -0.84
N ARG A 30 -5.89 -8.67 0.09
CA ARG A 30 -4.75 -8.42 0.97
C ARG A 30 -3.47 -8.22 0.16
N ARG A 31 -3.22 -9.03 -0.88
CA ARG A 31 -2.06 -8.83 -1.76
C ARG A 31 -2.12 -7.49 -2.50
N LEU A 32 -3.28 -7.16 -3.07
CA LEU A 32 -3.43 -5.87 -3.74
C LEU A 32 -3.12 -4.70 -2.80
N LEU A 33 -3.66 -4.72 -1.59
CA LEU A 33 -3.46 -3.65 -0.62
C LEU A 33 -2.06 -3.59 -0.01
N LYS A 34 -1.44 -4.75 0.28
CA LYS A 34 -0.19 -4.82 1.05
C LYS A 34 1.06 -4.96 0.20
N GLU A 35 0.91 -5.46 -1.01
CA GLU A 35 2.05 -5.85 -1.85
C GLU A 35 2.00 -5.10 -3.18
N THR A 36 0.84 -5.04 -3.83
CA THR A 36 0.72 -4.47 -5.19
C THR A 36 0.55 -2.95 -5.21
N TRP A 37 -0.29 -2.38 -4.35
CA TRP A 37 -0.52 -0.93 -4.26
C TRP A 37 0.49 -0.28 -3.31
N ASN A 38 1.76 -0.60 -3.51
CA ASN A 38 2.89 0.15 -2.95
C ASN A 38 3.55 0.94 -4.07
N THR A 39 4.14 2.07 -3.73
CA THR A 39 4.98 2.80 -4.69
C THR A 39 6.43 2.41 -4.43
N GLN A 40 7.09 1.81 -5.42
CA GLN A 40 8.52 1.56 -5.41
C GLN A 40 9.13 2.24 -6.62
N ILE A 41 10.09 3.13 -6.39
CA ILE A 41 10.82 3.83 -7.45
C ILE A 41 12.34 3.68 -7.21
N GLN A 42 13.08 3.59 -8.30
CA GLN A 42 14.52 3.82 -8.32
C GLN A 42 14.77 4.88 -9.37
N ASP A 43 15.35 6.00 -8.96
CA ASP A 43 15.62 7.13 -9.83
C ASP A 43 16.94 7.77 -9.44
N VAL A 44 17.50 8.56 -10.35
CA VAL A 44 18.73 9.32 -10.12
C VAL A 44 18.34 10.76 -9.80
N THR A 45 19.02 11.35 -8.81
CA THR A 45 18.82 12.76 -8.48
C THR A 45 19.11 13.66 -9.67
N ASP A 46 18.34 14.74 -9.81
CA ASP A 46 18.62 15.77 -10.80
C ASP A 46 19.89 16.59 -10.48
N MET A 47 20.22 17.58 -11.31
CA MET A 47 21.39 18.45 -11.12
C MET A 47 21.35 19.26 -9.81
N GLU A 48 20.20 19.34 -9.14
CA GLU A 48 20.02 19.99 -7.84
C GLU A 48 20.00 18.99 -6.66
N GLY A 49 20.21 17.70 -6.91
CA GLY A 49 20.18 16.67 -5.88
C GLY A 49 18.77 16.22 -5.47
N ARG A 50 17.75 16.47 -6.28
CA ARG A 50 16.35 16.18 -5.93
C ARG A 50 15.79 14.99 -6.70
N VAL A 51 14.86 14.26 -6.08
CA VAL A 51 14.00 13.24 -6.71
C VAL A 51 12.54 13.59 -6.46
N ARG A 52 11.71 13.53 -7.51
CA ARG A 52 10.26 13.78 -7.41
C ARG A 52 9.49 12.54 -7.85
N PHE A 53 8.52 12.12 -7.04
CA PHE A 53 7.67 10.99 -7.38
C PHE A 53 6.24 11.21 -6.88
N ARG A 54 5.32 10.45 -7.46
CA ARG A 54 3.92 10.39 -7.03
C ARG A 54 3.67 9.04 -6.38
N GLY A 55 3.16 9.05 -5.15
CA GLY A 55 2.81 7.84 -4.42
C GLY A 55 1.44 7.94 -3.74
N TYR A 56 1.02 6.83 -3.15
CA TYR A 56 -0.14 6.76 -2.27
C TYR A 56 0.18 7.31 -0.87
N TYR A 57 -0.82 7.75 -0.12
CA TYR A 57 -0.61 8.13 1.28
C TYR A 57 -0.13 6.94 2.11
N GLY A 58 0.84 7.18 2.96
CA GLY A 58 1.48 6.13 3.74
C GLY A 58 2.94 6.42 4.04
N ARG A 59 3.60 5.42 4.64
CA ARG A 59 5.00 5.51 5.02
C ARG A 59 5.90 5.03 3.89
N TYR A 60 6.89 5.85 3.57
CA TYR A 60 7.95 5.55 2.63
C TYR A 60 9.28 5.43 3.35
N ARG A 61 10.13 4.55 2.83
CA ARG A 61 11.54 4.49 3.19
C ARG A 61 12.35 4.97 2.00
N ILE A 62 13.12 6.03 2.22
CA ILE A 62 14.01 6.59 1.20
C ILE A 62 15.42 6.11 1.54
N GLU A 63 16.11 5.55 0.55
CA GLU A 63 17.50 5.13 0.66
C GLU A 63 18.34 5.87 -0.39
N CYS A 64 19.43 6.52 0.04
CA CYS A 64 20.38 7.18 -0.85
C CYS A 64 21.79 7.02 -0.28
N GLU A 65 22.73 6.56 -1.10
CA GLU A 65 24.15 6.38 -0.71
C GLU A 65 24.37 5.64 0.63
N GLY A 66 23.51 4.65 0.93
CA GLY A 66 23.58 3.86 2.16
C GLY A 66 22.95 4.53 3.40
N GLN A 67 22.39 5.74 3.25
CA GLN A 67 21.58 6.37 4.28
C GLN A 67 20.10 6.04 4.08
N THR A 68 19.36 5.95 5.17
CA THR A 68 17.94 5.60 5.16
C THR A 68 17.12 6.57 6.02
N GLN A 69 16.00 7.06 5.49
CA GLN A 69 15.05 7.91 6.20
C GLN A 69 13.61 7.45 5.95
N ASP A 70 12.84 7.29 7.03
CA ASP A 70 11.41 7.00 6.95
C ASP A 70 10.60 8.31 6.92
N VAL A 71 9.61 8.38 6.03
CA VAL A 71 8.85 9.59 5.71
C VAL A 71 7.38 9.23 5.51
N ASP A 72 6.48 9.88 6.23
CA ASP A 72 5.03 9.71 6.01
C ASP A 72 4.50 10.74 5.00
N LEU A 73 3.84 10.28 3.93
CA LEU A 73 3.14 11.10 2.94
C LEU A 73 1.64 11.17 3.30
N THR A 74 1.12 12.39 3.52
CA THR A 74 -0.26 12.67 3.95
C THR A 74 -1.02 13.48 2.90
N GLU A 75 -2.30 13.79 3.17
CA GLU A 75 -3.19 14.56 2.29
C GLU A 75 -2.71 15.99 2.01
N GLU A 76 -1.91 16.57 2.91
CA GLU A 76 -1.19 17.82 2.67
C GLU A 76 -0.04 17.54 1.70
N GLY A 77 -0.41 17.53 0.41
CA GLY A 77 0.46 17.12 -0.69
C GLY A 77 1.76 17.93 -0.80
N GLU A 78 2.79 17.22 -1.26
CA GLU A 78 4.20 17.62 -1.37
C GLU A 78 4.98 17.60 -0.04
N LYS A 79 5.91 16.65 0.06
CA LYS A 79 6.84 16.53 1.19
C LYS A 79 8.27 16.54 0.68
N THR A 80 9.04 17.53 1.11
CA THR A 80 10.47 17.60 0.84
C THR A 80 11.24 16.97 1.98
N VAL A 81 12.16 16.06 1.66
CA VAL A 81 13.01 15.35 2.62
C VAL A 81 14.44 15.58 2.19
N ILE A 82 15.28 16.03 3.12
CA ILE A 82 16.70 16.27 2.87
C ILE A 82 17.45 15.17 3.61
N LEU A 83 18.18 14.35 2.85
CA LEU A 83 19.13 13.40 3.41
C LEU A 83 20.47 14.12 3.62
N PRO A 84 21.12 13.98 4.77
CA PRO A 84 22.44 14.56 4.98
C PRO A 84 23.46 13.89 4.04
N SER A 85 24.43 14.67 3.56
CA SER A 85 25.60 14.18 2.81
C SER A 85 26.65 13.62 3.74
#